data_AF-A0A3A9EME5-F1
#
_entry.id   AF-A0A3A9EME5-F1
#
_cell.length_a   1.000
_cell.length_b   1.000
_cell.length_c   1.000
_cell.angle_alpha   90.00
_cell.angle_beta   90.00
_cell.angle_gamma   90.00
#
_symmetry.space_group_name_H-M   'P 1'
#
loop_
_entity.id
_entity.type
_entity.pdbx_description
1 polymer ?
#
loop_
_entity_poly.entity_id
_entity_poly.type
_entity_poly.pdbx_seq_one_letter_code
_entity_poly.pdbx_strand_id
1 'polypeptide(L)'
;MFDTKSDFALNKFDQDAIVCRSATGVHIRLTREDFASEEEFLRWKVWSDGDYYDTEKDGRGFYDNSLPLDPRVDKLGAAPSVEADILTMLDAAEASAEQARRTADLIEQVKSCLTGTQYRRLWMLYARKMNVTAIARAEGISKASASRSISAALKNISAFFLEGGENR
;
A
#
# COMPACT_ATOMS: atom_id res chain seq x y z
N MET A 1 -20.15 -25.84 -17.83
CA MET A 1 -21.34 -26.45 -18.43
C MET A 1 -20.89 -27.76 -19.06
N PHE A 2 -21.17 -28.91 -18.44
CA PHE A 2 -20.74 -30.22 -18.93
C PHE A 2 -21.68 -30.67 -20.05
N ASP A 3 -21.17 -30.78 -21.28
CA ASP A 3 -21.95 -31.30 -22.40
C ASP A 3 -21.84 -32.83 -22.41
N THR A 4 -22.95 -33.48 -22.06
CA THR A 4 -23.08 -34.96 -22.05
C THR A 4 -22.99 -35.57 -23.45
N LYS A 5 -23.01 -34.77 -24.52
CA LYS A 5 -22.86 -35.20 -25.91
C LYS A 5 -21.49 -34.82 -26.51
N SER A 6 -20.56 -34.32 -25.70
CA SER A 6 -19.18 -34.12 -26.12
C SER A 6 -18.53 -35.46 -26.47
N ASP A 7 -17.61 -35.44 -27.42
CA ASP A 7 -16.73 -36.56 -27.75
C ASP A 7 -15.97 -37.07 -26.52
N PHE A 8 -15.49 -36.17 -25.65
CA PHE A 8 -14.90 -36.54 -24.36
C PHE A 8 -15.85 -37.38 -23.47
N ALA A 9 -17.10 -36.94 -23.30
CA ALA A 9 -18.08 -37.68 -22.50
C ALA A 9 -18.43 -39.03 -23.12
N LEU A 10 -18.50 -39.10 -24.45
CA LEU A 10 -18.76 -40.34 -25.19
C LEU A 10 -17.58 -41.32 -25.11
N ASN A 11 -16.34 -40.83 -25.18
CA ASN A 11 -15.12 -41.63 -25.04
C ASN A 11 -14.95 -42.23 -23.64
N LYS A 12 -15.32 -41.47 -22.59
CA LYS A 12 -15.31 -41.99 -21.22
C LYS A 12 -16.40 -43.03 -20.97
N PHE A 13 -17.51 -42.96 -21.68
CA PHE A 13 -18.60 -43.94 -21.56
C PHE A 13 -18.32 -45.22 -22.36
N ASP A 14 -17.77 -45.08 -23.56
CA ASP A 14 -17.47 -46.20 -24.45
C ASP A 14 -16.04 -46.71 -24.19
N GLN A 15 -15.92 -47.85 -23.51
CA GLN A 15 -14.61 -48.46 -23.20
C GLN A 15 -14.02 -49.21 -24.39
N ASP A 16 -14.83 -49.54 -25.39
CA ASP A 16 -14.47 -50.45 -26.47
C ASP A 16 -14.26 -49.74 -27.81
N ALA A 17 -14.53 -48.44 -27.87
CA ALA A 17 -14.31 -47.62 -29.05
C ALA A 17 -13.73 -46.24 -28.72
N ILE A 18 -13.05 -45.65 -29.70
CA ILE A 18 -12.67 -44.25 -29.72
C ILE A 18 -13.69 -43.52 -30.60
N VAL A 19 -14.46 -42.64 -29.98
CA VAL A 19 -15.49 -41.79 -30.56
C VAL A 19 -14.87 -40.46 -31.00
N CYS A 20 -14.85 -40.23 -32.31
CA CYS A 20 -14.32 -39.02 -32.93
C CYS A 20 -15.45 -38.18 -33.54
N ARG A 21 -15.39 -36.86 -33.39
CA ARG A 21 -16.34 -35.96 -34.07
C ARG A 21 -15.93 -35.77 -35.55
N SER A 22 -16.88 -35.99 -36.47
CA SER A 22 -16.67 -35.70 -37.90
C SER A 22 -17.09 -34.28 -38.27
N ALA A 23 -16.52 -33.75 -39.37
CA ALA A 23 -16.97 -32.51 -40.01
C ALA A 23 -18.44 -32.57 -40.49
N THR A 24 -18.98 -33.78 -40.69
CA THR A 24 -20.39 -34.00 -41.03
C THR A 24 -21.33 -33.98 -39.81
N GLY A 25 -20.80 -33.83 -38.60
CA GLY A 25 -21.58 -33.83 -37.35
C GLY A 25 -21.97 -35.22 -36.83
N VAL A 26 -21.73 -36.29 -37.59
CA VAL A 26 -21.92 -37.67 -37.14
C VAL A 26 -20.64 -38.17 -36.46
N HIS A 27 -20.76 -38.77 -35.28
CA HIS A 27 -19.59 -39.32 -34.58
C HIS A 27 -19.14 -40.63 -35.25
N ILE A 28 -17.83 -40.73 -35.52
CA ILE A 28 -17.17 -41.93 -36.02
C ILE A 28 -16.72 -42.74 -34.80
N ARG A 29 -16.90 -44.07 -34.85
CA ARG A 29 -16.46 -44.98 -33.79
C ARG A 29 -15.37 -45.89 -34.36
N LEU A 30 -14.19 -45.80 -33.77
CA LEU A 30 -13.05 -46.65 -34.11
C LEU A 30 -12.93 -47.73 -33.05
N THR A 31 -13.05 -48.97 -33.48
CA THR A 31 -12.96 -50.17 -32.64
C THR A 31 -11.59 -50.82 -32.76
N ARG A 32 -11.31 -51.84 -31.95
CA ARG A 32 -10.02 -52.57 -31.98
C ARG A 32 -9.67 -53.12 -33.37
N GLU A 33 -10.67 -53.48 -34.18
CA GLU A 33 -10.48 -54.01 -35.54
C GLU A 33 -9.93 -52.97 -36.53
N ASP A 34 -10.07 -51.69 -36.21
CA ASP A 34 -9.62 -50.57 -37.06
C ASP A 34 -8.13 -50.24 -36.86
N PHE A 35 -7.45 -50.90 -35.91
CA PHE A 35 -6.04 -50.65 -35.57
C PHE A 35 -5.16 -51.85 -35.91
N ALA A 36 -3.87 -51.59 -36.13
CA ALA A 36 -2.92 -52.64 -36.50
C ALA A 36 -2.57 -53.57 -35.32
N SER A 37 -2.79 -53.13 -34.08
CA SER A 37 -2.55 -53.91 -32.86
C SER A 37 -3.36 -53.40 -31.67
N GLU A 38 -3.55 -54.26 -30.66
CA GLU A 38 -4.20 -53.89 -29.39
C GLU A 38 -3.40 -52.81 -28.63
N GLU A 39 -2.07 -52.86 -28.69
CA GLU A 39 -1.19 -51.88 -28.03
C GLU A 39 -1.38 -50.48 -28.62
N GLU A 40 -1.56 -50.39 -29.94
CA GLU A 40 -1.84 -49.13 -30.63
C GLU A 40 -3.21 -48.57 -30.22
N PHE A 41 -4.25 -49.42 -30.21
CA PHE A 41 -5.58 -49.02 -29.74
C PHE A 41 -5.54 -48.48 -28.31
N LEU A 42 -4.91 -49.21 -27.38
CA LEU A 42 -4.81 -48.81 -25.97
C LEU A 42 -4.05 -47.50 -25.80
N ARG A 43 -2.97 -47.27 -26.56
CA ARG A 43 -2.23 -46.00 -26.55
C ARG A 43 -3.13 -44.83 -26.94
N TRP A 44 -3.89 -44.97 -28.02
CA TRP A 44 -4.80 -43.92 -28.48
C TRP A 44 -6.02 -43.77 -27.56
N LYS A 45 -6.49 -44.86 -26.93
CA LYS A 45 -7.58 -44.84 -25.95
C LYS A 45 -7.20 -44.05 -24.71
N VAL A 46 -6.00 -44.27 -24.16
CA VAL A 46 -5.48 -43.49 -23.02
C VAL A 46 -5.40 -42.01 -23.35
N TRP A 47 -4.96 -41.67 -24.56
CA TRP A 47 -4.90 -40.28 -24.99
C TRP A 47 -6.30 -39.67 -25.17
N SER A 48 -7.24 -40.44 -25.74
CA SER A 48 -8.62 -39.99 -25.99
C SER A 48 -9.48 -39.86 -24.72
N ASP A 49 -9.25 -40.70 -23.72
CA ASP A 49 -9.94 -40.67 -22.43
C ASP A 49 -9.31 -39.70 -21.43
N GLY A 50 -8.10 -39.24 -21.75
CA GLY A 50 -7.35 -38.27 -20.96
C GLY A 50 -8.12 -36.96 -20.82
N ASP A 51 -8.07 -36.38 -19.62
CA ASP A 51 -8.68 -35.08 -19.37
C ASP A 51 -7.83 -33.98 -20.01
N TYR A 52 -8.26 -33.50 -21.18
CA TYR A 52 -7.59 -32.42 -21.91
C TYR A 52 -7.67 -31.08 -21.17
N TYR A 53 -8.55 -30.97 -20.16
CA TYR A 53 -8.80 -29.71 -19.45
C TYR A 53 -7.56 -29.17 -18.74
N ASP A 54 -6.79 -30.04 -18.07
CA ASP A 54 -5.60 -29.62 -17.33
C ASP A 54 -4.48 -29.16 -18.27
N THR A 55 -4.29 -29.85 -19.40
CA THR A 55 -3.30 -29.48 -20.42
C THR A 55 -3.68 -28.18 -21.12
N GLU A 56 -4.97 -27.97 -21.36
CA GLU A 56 -5.48 -26.77 -22.01
C GLU A 56 -5.46 -25.56 -21.06
N LYS A 57 -5.65 -25.78 -19.75
CA LYS A 57 -5.56 -24.74 -18.71
C LYS A 57 -4.11 -24.27 -18.49
N ASP A 58 -3.14 -25.16 -18.70
CA ASP A 58 -1.73 -24.83 -18.60
C ASP A 58 -1.34 -23.81 -19.68
N GLY A 59 -0.94 -22.61 -19.27
CA GLY A 59 -0.61 -21.50 -20.19
C GLY A 59 -1.74 -20.50 -20.49
N ARG A 60 -2.99 -20.74 -20.06
CA ARG A 60 -4.09 -19.78 -20.23
C ARG A 60 -4.19 -18.69 -19.17
N GLY A 61 -3.46 -18.82 -18.07
CA GLY A 61 -3.55 -17.88 -16.94
C GLY A 61 -3.35 -16.41 -17.28
N PHE A 62 -2.58 -16.08 -18.33
CA PHE A 62 -2.43 -14.70 -18.81
C PHE A 62 -3.72 -14.16 -19.46
N TYR A 63 -4.36 -14.97 -20.31
CA TYR A 63 -5.57 -14.59 -21.03
C TYR A 63 -6.81 -14.64 -20.14
N ASP A 64 -6.90 -15.65 -19.26
CA ASP A 64 -8.03 -15.84 -18.34
C ASP A 64 -8.14 -14.72 -17.29
N ASN A 65 -7.00 -14.12 -16.90
CA ASN A 65 -6.95 -13.03 -15.93
C ASN A 65 -6.82 -11.64 -16.59
N SER A 66 -6.88 -11.57 -17.91
CA SER A 66 -6.86 -10.28 -18.61
C SER A 66 -8.23 -9.62 -18.50
N LEU A 67 -8.26 -8.38 -18.03
CA LEU A 67 -9.46 -7.55 -18.09
C LEU A 67 -9.42 -6.74 -19.39
N PRO A 68 -10.54 -6.67 -20.14
CA PRO A 68 -10.63 -5.76 -21.27
C PRO A 68 -10.35 -4.33 -20.82
N LEU A 69 -9.51 -3.60 -21.56
CA LEU A 69 -9.31 -2.16 -21.39
C LEU A 69 -10.54 -1.41 -21.91
N ASP A 70 -11.68 -1.54 -21.23
CA ASP A 70 -12.89 -0.78 -21.50
C ASP A 70 -12.87 0.52 -20.67
N PRO A 71 -12.85 1.72 -21.29
CA PRO A 71 -12.90 3.00 -20.56
C PRO A 71 -14.11 3.15 -19.63
N ARG A 72 -15.15 2.32 -19.79
CA ARG A 72 -16.32 2.28 -18.90
C ARG A 72 -16.03 1.56 -17.58
N VAL A 73 -15.07 0.63 -17.53
CA VAL A 73 -14.70 -0.10 -16.29
C VAL A 73 -13.81 0.73 -15.36
N ASP A 74 -13.05 1.71 -15.88
CA ASP A 74 -12.28 2.66 -15.07
C ASP A 74 -13.17 3.43 -14.08
N LYS A 75 -14.42 3.72 -14.47
CA LYS A 75 -15.40 4.39 -13.62
C LYS A 75 -16.02 3.48 -12.55
N LEU A 76 -16.02 2.17 -12.78
CA LEU A 76 -16.55 1.16 -11.84
C LEU A 76 -15.49 0.76 -10.79
N GLY A 77 -14.20 0.87 -11.13
CA GLY A 77 -13.06 0.60 -10.24
C GLY A 77 -12.53 1.80 -9.46
N ALA A 78 -13.24 2.93 -9.44
CA ALA A 78 -12.84 4.17 -8.75
C ALA A 78 -12.96 4.08 -7.22
N ALA A 79 -12.60 2.94 -6.63
CA ALA A 79 -12.34 2.83 -5.21
C ALA A 79 -10.95 3.42 -4.91
N PRO A 80 -10.77 4.12 -3.79
CA PRO A 80 -9.44 4.55 -3.37
C PRO A 80 -8.52 3.33 -3.28
N SER A 81 -7.37 3.41 -3.95
CA SER A 81 -6.36 2.37 -3.88
C SER A 81 -5.82 2.29 -2.46
N VAL A 82 -5.69 1.08 -1.91
CA VAL A 82 -5.02 0.84 -0.61
C VAL A 82 -3.60 1.43 -0.61
N GLU A 83 -2.93 1.44 -1.77
CA GLU A 83 -1.61 2.06 -1.91
C GLU A 83 -1.66 3.58 -1.68
N ALA A 84 -2.73 4.25 -2.11
CA ALA A 84 -2.90 5.69 -1.90
C ALA A 84 -3.07 6.03 -0.41
N ASP A 85 -3.79 5.18 0.33
CA ASP A 85 -3.93 5.33 1.79
C ASP A 85 -2.59 5.12 2.49
N ILE A 86 -1.81 4.11 2.07
CA ILE A 86 -0.47 3.85 2.60
C ILE A 86 0.46 5.04 2.35
N LEU A 87 0.50 5.55 1.12
CA LEU A 87 1.32 6.72 0.77
C LEU A 87 0.94 7.95 1.59
N THR A 88 -0.37 8.22 1.74
CA THR A 88 -0.85 9.34 2.54
C THR A 88 -0.41 9.23 4.00
N MET A 89 -0.45 8.02 4.58
CA MET A 89 0.03 7.80 5.96
C MET A 89 1.54 8.03 6.09
N LEU A 90 2.33 7.59 5.11
CA LEU A 90 3.78 7.77 5.10
C LEU A 90 4.14 9.26 4.97
N ASP A 91 3.49 9.99 4.08
CA ASP A 91 3.71 11.43 3.89
C ASP A 91 3.39 12.22 5.17
N ALA A 92 2.29 11.87 5.84
CA ALA A 92 1.91 12.49 7.11
C ALA A 92 2.95 12.20 8.22
N ALA A 93 3.46 10.97 8.27
CA ALA A 93 4.51 10.59 9.23
C ALA A 93 5.82 11.35 8.95
N GLU A 94 6.25 11.43 7.70
CA GLU A 94 7.44 12.17 7.30
C GLU A 94 7.32 13.67 7.60
N ALA A 95 6.17 14.28 7.25
CA ALA A 95 5.90 15.68 7.56
C ALA A 95 5.95 15.95 9.07
N SER A 96 5.42 15.04 9.89
CA SER A 96 5.48 15.16 11.36
C SER A 96 6.90 15.06 11.90
N ALA A 97 7.73 14.16 11.36
CA ALA A 97 9.11 13.98 11.76
C ALA A 97 9.97 15.19 11.37
N GLU A 98 9.76 15.73 10.17
CA GLU A 98 10.43 16.93 9.69
C GLU A 98 10.03 18.15 10.53
N GLN A 99 8.76 18.29 10.88
CA GLN A 99 8.32 19.35 11.79
C GLN A 99 8.94 19.21 13.19
N ALA A 100 9.06 17.99 13.71
CA ALA A 100 9.72 17.73 14.99
C ALA A 100 11.21 18.12 14.96
N ARG A 101 11.93 17.83 13.86
CA ARG A 101 13.33 18.27 13.67
C ARG A 101 13.44 19.79 13.63
N ARG A 102 12.64 20.46 12.79
CA ARG A 102 12.63 21.93 12.70
C ARG A 102 12.32 22.60 14.03
N THR A 103 11.38 22.06 14.79
CA THR A 103 11.04 22.61 16.11
C THR A 103 12.17 22.38 17.13
N ALA A 104 12.85 21.24 17.09
CA ALA A 104 14.03 20.99 17.93
C ALA A 104 15.16 21.97 17.61
N ASP A 105 15.47 22.19 16.32
CA ASP A 105 16.51 23.13 15.89
C ASP A 105 16.19 24.57 16.32
N LEU A 106 14.92 25.00 16.19
CA LEU A 106 14.49 26.31 16.67
C LEU A 106 14.59 26.44 18.19
N ILE A 107 14.26 25.38 18.94
CA ILE A 107 14.41 25.37 20.40
C ILE A 107 15.89 25.48 20.80
N GLU A 108 16.79 24.80 20.08
CA GLU A 108 18.23 24.89 20.31
C GLU A 108 18.75 26.31 20.03
N GLN A 109 18.34 26.91 18.91
CA GLN A 109 18.67 28.31 18.59
C GLN A 109 18.18 29.27 19.69
N VAL A 110 16.93 29.13 20.16
CA VAL A 110 16.41 29.94 21.26
C VAL A 110 17.19 29.72 22.56
N LYS A 111 17.60 28.49 22.86
CA LYS A 111 18.43 28.21 24.05
C LYS A 111 19.82 28.85 23.94
N SER A 112 20.40 28.93 22.75
CA SER A 112 21.74 29.49 22.54
C SER A 112 21.84 30.99 22.87
N CYS A 113 20.76 31.75 22.66
CA CYS A 113 20.72 33.20 22.90
C CYS A 113 20.18 33.60 24.30
N LEU A 114 19.89 32.61 25.16
CA LEU A 114 19.29 32.80 26.48
C LEU A 114 20.11 32.18 27.60
N THR A 115 20.09 32.83 28.76
CA THR A 115 20.53 32.19 30.00
C THR A 115 19.53 31.13 30.46
N GLY A 116 20.00 30.12 31.20
CA GLY A 116 19.11 29.08 31.75
C GLY A 116 17.95 29.63 32.58
N THR A 117 18.18 30.72 33.32
CA THR A 117 17.13 31.43 34.08
C THR A 117 16.09 32.09 33.18
N GLN A 118 16.52 32.76 32.11
CA GLN A 118 15.61 33.38 31.14
C GLN A 118 14.74 32.32 30.44
N TYR A 119 15.36 31.23 29.96
CA TYR A 119 14.66 30.13 29.34
C TYR A 119 13.65 29.49 30.29
N ARG A 120 14.04 29.20 31.53
CA ARG A 120 13.14 28.63 32.56
C ARG A 120 11.93 29.53 32.82
N ARG A 121 12.13 30.84 32.92
CA ARG A 121 11.02 31.81 33.14
C ARG A 121 10.08 31.88 31.93
N LEU A 122 10.61 31.86 30.71
CA LEU A 122 9.79 31.78 29.49
C LEU A 122 9.00 30.47 29.43
N TRP A 123 9.63 29.34 29.80
CA TRP A 123 8.95 28.05 29.87
C TRP A 123 7.77 28.08 30.85
N MET A 124 7.97 28.64 32.05
CA MET A 124 6.87 28.77 33.02
C MET A 124 5.75 29.68 32.50
N LEU A 125 6.08 30.76 31.80
CA LEU A 125 5.09 31.69 31.23
C LEU A 125 4.28 31.05 30.10
N TYR A 126 4.95 30.46 29.10
CA TYR A 126 4.30 30.02 27.86
C TYR A 126 3.84 28.56 27.89
N ALA A 127 4.65 27.65 28.42
CA ALA A 127 4.33 26.21 28.48
C ALA A 127 3.43 25.89 29.69
N ARG A 128 3.72 26.47 30.87
CA ARG A 128 2.92 26.26 32.09
C ARG A 128 1.80 27.29 32.32
N LYS A 129 1.67 28.30 31.44
CA LYS A 129 0.66 29.38 31.54
C LYS A 129 0.68 30.13 32.89
N MET A 130 1.83 30.20 33.55
CA MET A 130 1.97 30.92 34.81
C MET A 130 2.07 32.42 34.57
N ASN A 131 1.36 33.23 35.36
CA ASN A 131 1.56 34.67 35.31
C ASN A 131 2.88 35.10 35.97
N VAL A 132 3.36 36.31 35.64
CA VAL A 132 4.63 36.84 36.15
C VAL A 132 4.69 36.87 37.69
N THR A 133 3.55 37.11 38.35
CA THR A 133 3.46 37.09 39.81
C THR A 133 3.65 35.69 40.40
N ALA A 134 3.09 34.65 39.78
CA ALA A 134 3.25 33.27 40.21
C ALA A 134 4.68 32.78 39.97
N ILE A 135 5.30 33.18 38.86
CA ILE A 135 6.72 32.94 38.59
C ILE A 135 7.59 33.59 39.66
N ALA A 136 7.32 34.85 40.00
CA ALA A 136 8.08 35.57 41.02
C ALA A 136 7.96 34.91 42.39
N ARG A 137 6.75 34.48 42.79
CA ARG A 137 6.53 33.72 44.04
C ARG A 137 7.26 32.37 44.02
N ALA A 138 7.18 31.63 42.91
CA ALA A 138 7.81 30.31 42.78
C ALA A 138 9.34 30.37 42.89
N GLU A 139 9.96 31.46 42.42
CA GLU A 139 11.41 31.66 42.51
C GLU A 139 11.84 32.51 43.72
N GLY A 140 10.91 32.96 44.57
CA GLY A 140 11.21 33.80 45.73
C GLY A 140 11.80 35.19 45.38
N ILE A 141 11.48 35.71 44.20
CA ILE A 141 12.01 36.99 43.69
C ILE A 141 10.92 38.07 43.61
N SER A 142 11.33 39.33 43.42
CA SER A 142 10.38 40.40 43.16
C SER A 142 9.71 40.27 41.79
N LYS A 143 8.44 40.67 41.70
CA LYS A 143 7.68 40.72 40.43
C LYS A 143 8.43 41.52 39.35
N ALA A 144 9.05 42.63 39.73
CA ALA A 144 9.83 43.47 38.81
C ALA A 144 11.05 42.74 38.25
N SER A 145 11.74 41.94 39.06
CA SER A 145 12.89 41.13 38.62
C SER A 145 12.48 40.07 37.60
N ALA A 146 11.39 39.33 37.90
CA ALA A 146 10.82 38.35 36.97
C ALA A 146 10.41 39.02 35.64
N SER A 147 9.71 40.15 35.72
CA SER A 147 9.27 40.92 34.55
C SER A 147 10.45 41.37 33.68
N ARG A 148 11.47 42.01 34.27
CA ARG A 148 12.66 42.48 33.54
C ARG A 148 13.40 41.33 32.86
N SER A 149 13.53 40.20 33.54
CA SER A 149 14.19 39.03 32.96
C SER A 149 13.44 38.45 31.76
N ILE A 150 12.11 38.41 31.82
CA ILE A 150 11.27 37.93 30.71
C ILE A 150 11.37 38.90 29.53
N SER A 151 11.25 40.21 29.77
CA SER A 151 11.38 41.23 28.72
C SER A 151 12.76 41.19 28.06
N ALA A 152 13.84 41.03 28.84
CA ALA A 152 15.20 40.89 28.30
C ALA A 152 15.34 39.61 27.46
N ALA A 153 14.75 38.50 27.90
CA ALA A 153 14.77 37.24 27.15
C ALA A 153 14.07 37.41 25.78
N LEU A 154 12.89 38.04 25.76
CA LEU A 154 12.17 38.30 24.50
C LEU A 154 12.97 39.23 23.57
N LYS A 155 13.64 40.23 24.12
CA LYS A 155 14.51 41.13 23.35
C LYS A 155 15.69 40.38 22.73
N ASN A 156 16.34 39.49 23.47
CA ASN A 156 17.45 38.67 22.97
C ASN A 156 17.00 37.76 21.83
N ILE A 157 15.83 37.11 21.99
CA ILE A 157 15.23 36.29 20.92
C ILE A 157 14.97 37.15 19.68
N SER A 158 14.35 38.33 19.83
CA SER A 158 14.05 39.18 18.69
C SER A 158 15.31 39.66 17.96
N ALA A 159 16.36 40.03 18.69
CA ALA A 159 17.62 40.46 18.10
C ALA A 159 18.29 39.33 17.32
N PHE A 160 18.33 38.11 17.90
CA PHE A 160 18.91 36.94 17.27
C PHE A 160 18.23 36.59 15.93
N PHE A 161 16.89 36.63 15.88
CA PHE A 161 16.15 36.34 14.64
C PHE A 161 16.13 37.50 13.64
N LEU A 162 16.30 38.75 14.08
CA LEU A 162 16.47 39.90 13.19
C LEU A 162 17.86 39.89 12.51
N GLU A 163 18.93 39.67 13.27
CA GLU A 163 20.31 39.62 12.76
C GLU A 163 20.55 38.42 11.83
N GLY A 164 19.86 37.30 12.05
CA GLY A 164 19.88 36.14 11.16
C GLY A 164 19.11 36.32 9.84
N GLY A 165 18.27 37.36 9.74
CA GLY A 165 17.48 37.67 8.55
C GLY A 165 18.15 38.62 7.55
N GLU A 166 19.12 39.43 7.98
CA GLU A 166 19.90 40.31 7.08
C GLU A 166 21.05 39.60 6.35
N ASN A 167 21.39 38.36 6.75
CA ASN A 167 22.45 37.55 6.16
C ASN A 167 21.94 36.33 5.36
N ARG A 168 20.70 36.36 4.85
CA ARG A 168 20.12 35.32 3.99
C ARG A 168 19.61 35.87 2.67
#